data_AF-A0A1Y3BN85-F1
#
_entry.id   AF-A0A1Y3BN85-F1
#
_cell.length_a   1.000
_cell.length_b   1.000
_cell.length_c   1.000
_cell.angle_alpha   90.00
_cell.angle_beta   90.00
_cell.angle_gamma   90.00
#
_symmetry.space_group_name_H-M   'P 1'
#
loop_
_entity.id
_entity.type
_entity.pdbx_description
1 polymer ?
#
loop_
_entity_poly.entity_id
_entity_poly.type
_entity_poly.pdbx_seq_one_letter_code
_entity_poly.pdbx_strand_id
1 'polypeptide(L)'
;MRILFHSIQFRAFVSAKIRNLQDYHHRLLNGITPYPSIPDIINVLKFFSQALLTILRDVPCIPIDLIRDPNRDSIRINFFPNLDYRNLFYTLSGMLDSFANIQSTLSSNAPIVFEYLLHALVCLVPFLEHELMDSMPLTVANTISLNFISHQDIIDMLCYNILPFTLYNKSKEIDVFDFANASIPSILMTVLSHTDSLSLHSQLLECLMRLKSNIIQDLLVVIAYGTGKSRHAAVELLFQYWP
;
A
#
# COMPACT_ATOMS: atom_id res chain seq x y z
N MET A 1 -3.80 -16.37 -24.84
CA MET A 1 -3.42 -15.28 -23.90
C MET A 1 -2.48 -15.75 -22.78
N ARG A 2 -2.74 -16.87 -22.08
CA ARG A 2 -1.85 -17.44 -21.03
C ARG A 2 -0.38 -17.62 -21.41
N ILE A 3 -0.06 -17.87 -22.67
CA ILE A 3 1.31 -18.12 -23.16
C ILE A 3 2.17 -16.84 -23.23
N LEU A 4 1.54 -15.66 -23.35
CA LEU A 4 2.29 -14.39 -23.53
C LEU A 4 2.97 -13.93 -22.24
N PHE A 5 2.30 -14.02 -21.08
CA PHE A 5 2.86 -13.62 -19.78
C PHE A 5 4.00 -14.52 -19.28
N HIS A 6 4.06 -15.76 -19.77
CA HIS A 6 5.15 -16.70 -19.46
C HIS A 6 6.31 -16.61 -20.45
N SER A 7 6.18 -15.81 -21.50
CA SER A 7 7.26 -15.64 -22.48
C SER A 7 8.45 -14.92 -21.86
N ILE A 8 9.66 -15.37 -22.19
CA ILE A 8 10.93 -14.73 -21.80
C ILE A 8 10.94 -13.26 -22.24
N GLN A 9 10.33 -12.95 -23.38
CA GLN A 9 10.21 -11.59 -23.91
C GLN A 9 9.39 -10.68 -23.00
N PHE A 10 8.25 -11.14 -22.47
CA PHE A 10 7.44 -10.34 -21.54
C PHE A 10 8.20 -10.07 -20.23
N ARG A 11 8.90 -11.06 -19.69
CA ARG A 11 9.72 -10.89 -18.47
C ARG A 11 10.85 -9.89 -18.67
N ALA A 12 11.55 -9.97 -19.80
CA ALA A 12 12.61 -9.02 -20.15
C ALA A 12 12.04 -7.60 -20.31
N PHE A 13 10.86 -7.46 -20.91
CA PHE A 13 10.18 -6.17 -21.07
C PHE A 13 9.79 -5.54 -19.72
N VAL A 14 9.19 -6.33 -18.82
CA VAL A 14 8.85 -5.88 -17.45
C VAL A 14 10.12 -5.47 -16.70
N SER A 15 11.18 -6.27 -16.78
CA SER A 15 12.46 -5.96 -16.13
C SER A 15 13.07 -4.65 -16.65
N ALA A 16 12.99 -4.41 -17.97
CA ALA A 16 13.43 -3.15 -18.57
C ALA A 16 12.60 -1.95 -18.08
N LYS A 17 11.27 -2.11 -17.93
CA LYS A 17 10.41 -1.07 -17.37
C LYS A 17 10.72 -0.77 -15.91
N ILE A 18 11.06 -1.77 -15.09
CA ILE A 18 11.51 -1.57 -13.71
C ILE A 18 12.79 -0.74 -13.69
N ARG A 19 13.79 -1.11 -14.51
CA ARG A 19 15.05 -0.37 -14.63
C ARG A 19 14.85 1.08 -15.08
N ASN A 20 13.94 1.31 -16.03
CA ASN A 20 13.60 2.67 -16.45
C ASN A 20 13.01 3.48 -15.31
N LEU A 21 12.11 2.89 -14.52
CA LEU A 21 11.51 3.56 -13.37
C LEU A 21 12.57 3.90 -12.30
N GLN A 22 13.52 3.00 -12.08
CA GLN A 22 14.67 3.22 -11.18
C GLN A 22 15.58 4.36 -11.68
N ASP A 23 15.89 4.39 -12.98
CA ASP A 23 16.66 5.48 -13.59
C ASP A 23 15.91 6.82 -13.48
N TYR A 24 14.59 6.84 -13.72
CA TYR A 24 13.77 8.03 -13.55
C TYR A 24 13.80 8.52 -12.11
N HIS A 25 13.61 7.62 -11.14
CA HIS A 25 13.65 7.94 -9.72
C HIS A 25 15.02 8.52 -9.31
N HIS A 26 16.11 7.86 -9.71
CA HIS A 26 17.47 8.30 -9.42
C HIS A 26 17.77 9.69 -10.00
N ARG A 27 17.36 9.96 -11.25
CA ARG A 27 17.53 11.26 -11.89
C ARG A 27 16.73 12.36 -11.21
N LEU A 28 15.48 12.08 -10.84
CA LEU A 28 14.63 13.04 -10.13
C LEU A 28 15.22 13.41 -8.77
N LEU A 29 15.71 12.42 -8.02
CA LEU A 29 16.30 12.66 -6.71
C LEU A 29 17.58 13.47 -6.77
N ASN A 30 18.45 13.17 -7.74
CA ASN A 30 19.78 13.77 -7.83
C ASN A 30 19.84 14.99 -8.76
N GLY A 31 18.72 15.40 -9.35
CA GLY A 31 18.67 16.52 -10.30
C GLY A 31 19.48 16.29 -11.58
N ILE A 32 19.60 15.04 -12.04
CA ILE A 32 20.44 14.67 -13.18
C ILE A 32 19.71 14.96 -14.49
N THR A 33 20.31 15.78 -15.35
CA THR A 33 19.79 16.07 -16.69
C THR A 33 20.20 15.03 -17.74
N PRO A 34 19.35 14.70 -18.73
CA PRO A 34 18.00 15.21 -18.91
C PRO A 34 17.02 14.61 -17.89
N TYR A 35 16.10 15.45 -17.40
CA TYR A 35 15.02 15.01 -16.52
C TYR A 35 14.10 14.03 -17.25
N PRO A 36 13.59 13.01 -16.55
CA PRO A 36 12.61 12.11 -17.14
C PRO A 36 11.33 12.87 -17.50
N SER A 37 10.78 12.55 -18.67
CA SER A 37 9.52 13.12 -19.14
C SER A 37 8.37 12.67 -18.24
N ILE A 38 7.60 13.62 -17.72
CA ILE A 38 6.45 13.34 -16.83
C ILE A 38 5.45 12.37 -17.49
N PRO A 39 5.05 12.55 -18.77
CA PRO A 39 4.23 11.57 -19.49
C PRO A 39 4.82 10.16 -19.48
N ASP A 40 6.13 10.01 -19.60
CA ASP A 40 6.77 8.69 -19.61
C ASP A 40 6.71 8.01 -18.25
N ILE A 41 6.90 8.76 -17.16
CA ILE A 41 6.72 8.26 -15.79
C ILE A 41 5.28 7.75 -15.62
N ILE A 42 4.28 8.57 -15.95
CA ILE A 42 2.86 8.22 -15.85
C ILE A 42 2.55 6.96 -16.67
N ASN A 43 3.06 6.88 -17.91
CA ASN A 43 2.85 5.74 -18.78
C ASN A 43 3.45 4.44 -18.22
N VAL A 44 4.63 4.52 -17.58
CA VAL A 44 5.25 3.36 -16.93
C VAL A 44 4.45 2.92 -15.70
N LEU A 45 4.00 3.84 -14.86
CA LEU A 45 3.16 3.51 -13.68
C LEU A 45 1.81 2.91 -14.08
N LYS A 46 1.14 3.48 -15.09
CA LYS A 46 -0.09 2.94 -15.68
C LYS A 46 0.11 1.55 -16.23
N PHE A 47 1.21 1.34 -16.96
CA PHE A 47 1.57 0.04 -17.50
C PHE A 47 1.64 -1.02 -16.39
N PHE A 48 2.31 -0.74 -15.27
CA PHE A 48 2.40 -1.70 -14.16
C PHE A 48 1.03 -2.02 -13.56
N SER A 49 0.22 -0.99 -13.27
CA SER A 49 -1.14 -1.19 -12.75
C SER A 49 -1.97 -2.08 -13.69
N GLN A 50 -1.98 -1.77 -14.99
CA GLN A 50 -2.73 -2.53 -15.99
C GLN A 50 -2.20 -3.95 -16.16
N ALA A 51 -0.87 -4.14 -16.17
CA ALA A 51 -0.25 -5.45 -16.31
C ALA A 51 -0.59 -6.35 -15.10
N LEU A 52 -0.46 -5.82 -13.88
CA LEU A 52 -0.77 -6.55 -12.64
C LEU A 52 -2.25 -6.95 -12.58
N LEU A 53 -3.17 -6.03 -12.86
CA LEU A 53 -4.60 -6.33 -12.89
C LEU A 53 -4.97 -7.33 -13.98
N THR A 54 -4.32 -7.26 -15.15
CA THR A 54 -4.55 -8.22 -16.23
C THR A 54 -4.07 -9.62 -15.84
N ILE A 55 -2.87 -9.71 -15.23
CA ILE A 55 -2.36 -10.98 -14.70
C ILE A 55 -3.34 -11.53 -13.66
N LEU A 56 -3.78 -10.72 -12.70
CA LEU A 56 -4.70 -11.13 -11.65
C LEU A 56 -6.03 -11.67 -12.21
N ARG A 57 -6.57 -11.04 -13.25
CA ARG A 57 -7.79 -11.48 -13.95
C ARG A 57 -7.63 -12.83 -14.64
N ASP A 58 -6.43 -13.16 -15.09
CA ASP A 58 -6.14 -14.39 -15.86
C ASP A 58 -5.85 -15.61 -14.95
N VAL A 59 -5.65 -15.39 -13.64
CA VAL A 59 -5.47 -16.47 -12.66
C VAL A 59 -6.85 -17.01 -12.22
N PRO A 60 -7.05 -18.35 -12.16
CA PRO A 60 -8.26 -18.92 -11.57
C PRO A 60 -8.45 -18.40 -10.14
N CYS A 61 -9.70 -18.16 -9.71
CA CYS A 61 -10.03 -17.57 -8.40
C CYS A 61 -9.09 -18.03 -7.28
N ILE A 62 -8.14 -17.18 -6.89
CA ILE A 62 -7.23 -17.46 -5.79
C ILE A 62 -8.08 -17.38 -4.52
N PRO A 63 -8.13 -18.44 -3.69
CA PRO A 63 -8.82 -18.36 -2.42
C PRO A 63 -8.25 -17.20 -1.60
N ILE A 64 -9.09 -16.31 -1.08
CA ILE A 64 -8.65 -15.17 -0.25
C ILE A 64 -7.83 -15.66 0.94
N ASP A 65 -8.17 -16.86 1.47
CA ASP A 65 -7.44 -17.52 2.55
C ASP A 65 -5.99 -17.87 2.17
N LEU A 66 -5.67 -18.01 0.88
CA LEU A 66 -4.30 -18.22 0.39
C LEU A 66 -3.48 -16.93 0.37
N ILE A 67 -4.14 -15.79 0.15
CA ILE A 67 -3.48 -14.47 0.16
C ILE A 67 -3.13 -14.07 1.60
N ARG A 68 -3.94 -14.51 2.57
CA ARG A 68 -3.79 -14.22 3.99
C ARG A 68 -2.85 -15.14 4.74
N ASP A 69 -2.27 -16.17 4.13
CA ASP A 69 -1.47 -17.15 4.86
C ASP A 69 0.01 -17.10 4.41
N PRO A 70 0.93 -16.54 5.23
CA PRO A 70 2.37 -16.47 4.96
C PRO A 70 3.00 -17.82 4.70
N ASN A 71 2.51 -18.87 5.38
CA ASN A 71 3.04 -20.22 5.21
C ASN A 71 2.75 -20.76 3.79
N ARG A 72 1.83 -20.11 3.06
CA ARG A 72 1.39 -20.48 1.72
C ARG A 72 1.84 -19.50 0.65
N ASP A 73 2.76 -18.57 0.97
CA ASP A 73 3.37 -17.65 0.00
C ASP A 73 3.99 -18.38 -1.18
N SER A 74 4.75 -19.43 -0.90
CA SER A 74 5.38 -20.28 -1.94
C SER A 74 4.35 -20.86 -2.92
N ILE A 75 3.17 -21.24 -2.42
CA ILE A 75 2.08 -21.79 -3.23
C ILE A 75 1.37 -20.66 -4.00
N ARG A 76 1.09 -19.53 -3.35
CA ARG A 76 0.43 -18.38 -3.97
C ARG A 76 1.25 -17.82 -5.12
N ILE A 77 2.55 -17.61 -4.92
CA ILE A 77 3.45 -16.99 -5.89
C ILE A 77 3.55 -17.84 -7.17
N ASN A 78 3.44 -19.18 -7.05
CA ASN A 78 3.45 -20.09 -8.19
C ASN A 78 2.26 -19.91 -9.16
N PHE A 79 1.19 -19.23 -8.76
CA PHE A 79 0.08 -18.89 -9.66
C PHE A 79 0.40 -17.73 -10.61
N PHE A 80 1.43 -16.95 -10.30
CA PHE A 80 1.78 -15.75 -11.04
C PHE A 80 3.01 -15.97 -11.95
N PRO A 81 3.13 -15.20 -13.04
CA PRO A 81 4.36 -15.18 -13.82
C PRO A 81 5.55 -14.78 -12.93
N ASN A 82 6.67 -15.50 -13.06
CA ASN A 82 7.88 -15.18 -12.31
C ASN A 82 8.53 -13.88 -12.85
N LEU A 83 8.05 -12.75 -12.32
CA LEU A 83 8.52 -11.38 -12.52
C LEU A 83 9.17 -10.88 -11.23
N ASP A 84 9.97 -9.81 -11.35
CA ASP A 84 10.66 -9.21 -10.21
C ASP A 84 9.76 -8.23 -9.43
N TYR A 85 8.71 -8.78 -8.81
CA TYR A 85 7.73 -8.02 -8.02
C TYR A 85 8.35 -7.31 -6.82
N ARG A 86 9.34 -7.96 -6.18
CA ARG A 86 10.08 -7.42 -5.03
C ARG A 86 10.84 -6.15 -5.41
N ASN A 87 11.58 -6.16 -6.51
CA ASN A 87 12.31 -4.98 -6.95
C ASN A 87 11.37 -3.86 -7.43
N LEU A 88 10.24 -4.22 -8.06
CA LEU A 88 9.19 -3.25 -8.39
C LEU A 88 8.62 -2.59 -7.13
N PHE A 89 8.32 -3.37 -6.09
CA PHE A 89 7.89 -2.85 -4.79
C PHE A 89 8.88 -1.85 -4.21
N TYR A 90 10.16 -2.23 -4.09
CA TYR A 90 11.17 -1.32 -3.53
C TYR A 90 11.34 -0.04 -4.36
N THR A 91 11.23 -0.14 -5.68
CA THR A 91 11.31 1.04 -6.56
C THR A 91 10.14 1.98 -6.31
N LEU A 92 8.91 1.44 -6.26
CA LEU A 92 7.72 2.26 -6.02
C LEU A 92 7.70 2.85 -4.60
N SER A 93 8.04 2.05 -3.57
CA SER A 93 8.14 2.51 -2.19
C SER A 93 9.22 3.59 -2.04
N GLY A 94 10.39 3.41 -2.65
CA GLY A 94 11.45 4.43 -2.65
C GLY A 94 11.02 5.73 -3.34
N MET A 95 10.27 5.65 -4.45
CA MET A 95 9.68 6.83 -5.09
C MET A 95 8.65 7.52 -4.20
N LEU A 96 7.88 6.76 -3.41
CA LEU A 96 6.87 7.29 -2.51
C LEU A 96 7.50 7.98 -1.30
N ASP A 97 8.49 7.35 -0.66
CA ASP A 97 9.18 7.89 0.52
C ASP A 97 9.90 9.21 0.20
N SER A 98 10.44 9.30 -1.02
CA SER A 98 11.13 10.50 -1.49
C SER A 98 10.22 11.47 -2.25
N PHE A 99 8.90 11.23 -2.26
CA PHE A 99 7.97 12.00 -3.07
C PHE A 99 7.97 13.50 -2.72
N ALA A 100 8.07 13.81 -1.43
CA ALA A 100 8.15 15.19 -0.93
C ALA A 100 9.39 15.95 -1.45
N ASN A 101 10.47 15.24 -1.83
CA ASN A 101 11.68 15.85 -2.38
C ASN A 101 11.58 16.06 -3.90
N ILE A 102 10.85 15.19 -4.60
CA ILE A 102 10.69 15.27 -6.06
C ILE A 102 9.48 16.10 -6.50
N GLN A 103 8.55 16.42 -5.58
CA GLN A 103 7.30 17.12 -5.90
C GLN A 103 7.51 18.44 -6.66
N SER A 104 8.55 19.21 -6.33
CA SER A 104 8.84 20.49 -6.99
C SER A 104 9.19 20.31 -8.46
N THR A 105 9.96 19.26 -8.76
CA THR A 105 10.35 18.88 -10.12
C THR A 105 9.16 18.40 -10.94
N LEU A 106 8.18 17.77 -10.30
CA LEU A 106 6.95 17.30 -10.94
C LEU A 106 5.90 18.42 -11.16
N SER A 107 6.06 19.55 -10.47
CA SER A 107 5.22 20.75 -10.61
C SER A 107 3.71 20.41 -10.51
N SER A 108 2.88 20.93 -11.41
CA SER A 108 1.41 20.71 -11.40
C SER A 108 0.98 19.25 -11.61
N ASN A 109 1.88 18.37 -12.04
CA ASN A 109 1.57 16.96 -12.29
C ASN A 109 1.85 16.06 -11.09
N ALA A 110 2.39 16.59 -9.99
CA ALA A 110 2.70 15.81 -8.79
C ALA A 110 1.50 14.99 -8.28
N PRO A 111 0.27 15.55 -8.14
CA PRO A 111 -0.88 14.76 -7.68
C PRO A 111 -1.18 13.54 -8.57
N ILE A 112 -1.11 13.72 -9.89
CA ILE A 112 -1.40 12.67 -10.87
C ILE A 112 -0.34 11.57 -10.81
N VAL A 113 0.93 11.93 -10.71
CA VAL A 113 2.03 10.95 -10.57
C VAL A 113 1.89 10.20 -9.25
N PHE A 114 1.53 10.89 -8.17
CA PHE A 114 1.31 10.30 -6.85
C PHE A 114 0.17 9.27 -6.86
N GLU A 115 -0.96 9.61 -7.49
CA GLU A 115 -2.12 8.73 -7.63
C GLU A 115 -1.74 7.43 -8.35
N TYR A 116 -1.07 7.53 -9.50
CA TYR A 116 -0.63 6.34 -10.24
C TYR A 116 0.46 5.54 -9.52
N LEU A 117 1.31 6.20 -8.73
CA LEU A 117 2.33 5.55 -7.91
C LEU A 117 1.67 4.71 -6.81
N LEU A 118 0.74 5.30 -6.06
CA LEU A 118 -0.02 4.60 -5.02
C LEU A 118 -0.88 3.48 -5.60
N HIS A 119 -1.57 3.73 -6.70
CA HIS A 119 -2.38 2.70 -7.36
C HIS A 119 -1.52 1.51 -7.82
N ALA A 120 -0.32 1.76 -8.37
CA ALA A 120 0.61 0.70 -8.75
C ALA A 120 1.11 -0.10 -7.53
N LEU A 121 1.39 0.56 -6.41
CA LEU A 121 1.73 -0.10 -5.14
C LEU A 121 0.60 -1.01 -4.67
N VAL A 122 -0.64 -0.51 -4.65
CA VAL A 122 -1.80 -1.29 -4.20
C VAL A 122 -2.07 -2.50 -5.11
N CYS A 123 -1.89 -2.36 -6.42
CA CYS A 123 -2.01 -3.47 -7.36
C CYS A 123 -0.97 -4.60 -7.12
N LEU A 124 0.13 -4.33 -6.42
CA LEU A 124 1.14 -5.33 -6.11
C LEU A 124 0.74 -6.27 -4.97
N VAL A 125 -0.18 -5.88 -4.08
CA VAL A 125 -0.51 -6.64 -2.87
C VAL A 125 -0.66 -8.15 -3.12
N PRO A 126 -1.41 -8.64 -4.12
CA PRO A 126 -1.58 -10.08 -4.33
C PRO A 126 -0.30 -10.84 -4.69
N PHE A 127 0.71 -10.13 -5.22
CA PHE A 127 1.94 -10.68 -5.79
C PHE A 127 3.12 -10.67 -4.82
N LEU A 128 2.99 -10.00 -3.67
CA LEU A 128 4.07 -9.81 -2.72
C LEU A 128 4.10 -10.93 -1.67
N GLU A 129 5.29 -11.15 -1.12
CA GLU A 129 5.51 -11.95 0.08
C GLU A 129 5.01 -11.16 1.31
N HIS A 130 4.54 -11.85 2.35
CA HIS A 130 3.98 -11.21 3.54
C HIS A 130 4.97 -10.26 4.23
N GLU A 131 6.26 -10.60 4.23
CA GLU A 131 7.31 -9.74 4.78
C GLU A 131 7.29 -8.32 4.18
N LEU A 132 7.00 -8.21 2.88
CA LEU A 132 6.90 -6.93 2.18
C LEU A 132 5.51 -6.30 2.31
N MET A 133 4.46 -7.12 2.35
CA MET A 133 3.09 -6.64 2.49
C MET A 133 2.84 -6.00 3.86
N ASP A 134 3.46 -6.50 4.92
CA ASP A 134 3.20 -6.07 6.29
C ASP A 134 3.47 -4.57 6.52
N SER A 135 4.40 -3.96 5.79
CA SER A 135 4.69 -2.53 5.91
C SER A 135 3.71 -1.64 5.14
N MET A 136 2.98 -2.18 4.17
CA MET A 136 2.12 -1.40 3.27
C MET A 136 1.01 -0.61 3.96
N PRO A 137 0.29 -1.15 4.96
CA PRO A 137 -0.76 -0.39 5.65
C PRO A 137 -0.24 0.91 6.25
N LEU A 138 0.91 0.86 6.92
CA LEU A 138 1.50 2.05 7.53
C LEU A 138 2.04 3.01 6.48
N THR A 139 2.72 2.50 5.45
CA THR A 139 3.25 3.32 4.35
C THR A 139 2.12 4.09 3.66
N VAL A 140 1.01 3.42 3.31
CA VAL A 140 -0.14 4.07 2.66
C VAL A 140 -0.86 5.01 3.63
N ALA A 141 -1.02 4.67 4.91
CA ALA A 141 -1.61 5.58 5.89
C ALA A 141 -0.81 6.88 6.03
N ASN A 142 0.53 6.80 6.04
CA ASN A 142 1.39 7.98 6.11
C ASN A 142 1.26 8.92 4.91
N THR A 143 0.76 8.45 3.77
CA THR A 143 0.53 9.33 2.61
C THR A 143 -0.58 10.37 2.83
N ILE A 144 -1.45 10.16 3.83
CA ILE A 144 -2.54 11.08 4.13
C ILE A 144 -2.03 12.48 4.50
N SER A 145 -0.84 12.57 5.10
CA SER A 145 -0.25 13.85 5.49
C SER A 145 0.23 14.68 4.29
N LEU A 146 0.42 14.04 3.13
CA LEU A 146 0.93 14.70 1.92
C LEU A 146 -0.17 15.41 1.13
N ASN A 147 -1.45 15.06 1.34
CA ASN A 147 -2.61 15.72 0.72
C ASN A 147 -2.57 15.81 -0.83
N PHE A 148 -1.90 14.88 -1.51
CA PHE A 148 -1.86 14.83 -2.98
C PHE A 148 -3.10 14.16 -3.60
N ILE A 149 -3.79 13.30 -2.85
CA ILE A 149 -5.02 12.62 -3.25
C ILE A 149 -6.07 12.74 -2.14
N SER A 150 -7.32 12.38 -2.45
CA SER A 150 -8.40 12.45 -1.47
C SER A 150 -8.15 11.55 -0.26
N HIS A 151 -8.50 12.02 0.93
CA HIS A 151 -8.48 11.18 2.14
C HIS A 151 -9.41 9.97 1.99
N GLN A 152 -10.53 10.10 1.27
CA GLN A 152 -11.43 8.98 0.97
C GLN A 152 -10.69 7.88 0.18
N ASP A 153 -9.93 8.24 -0.85
CA ASP A 153 -9.22 7.27 -1.69
C ASP A 153 -8.16 6.50 -0.88
N ILE A 154 -7.46 7.18 0.02
CA ILE A 154 -6.48 6.56 0.92
C ILE A 154 -7.17 5.57 1.86
N ILE A 155 -8.29 5.97 2.47
CA ILE A 155 -9.05 5.11 3.38
C ILE A 155 -9.67 3.92 2.66
N ASP A 156 -10.13 4.10 1.42
CA ASP A 156 -10.64 3.00 0.60
C ASP A 156 -9.53 2.03 0.22
N MET A 157 -8.34 2.52 -0.16
CA MET A 157 -7.17 1.69 -0.41
C MET A 157 -6.78 0.87 0.83
N LEU A 158 -6.74 1.50 2.01
CA LEU A 158 -6.46 0.80 3.27
C LEU A 158 -7.53 -0.27 3.55
N CYS A 159 -8.80 0.13 3.59
CA CYS A 159 -9.90 -0.70 4.06
C CYS A 159 -10.25 -1.87 3.14
N TYR A 160 -10.11 -1.69 1.82
CA TYR A 160 -10.56 -2.68 0.84
C TYR A 160 -9.41 -3.41 0.14
N ASN A 161 -8.23 -2.80 0.03
CA ASN A 161 -7.17 -3.33 -0.83
C ASN A 161 -5.92 -3.79 -0.07
N ILE A 162 -5.71 -3.36 1.18
CA ILE A 162 -4.47 -3.65 1.93
C ILE A 162 -4.78 -4.38 3.23
N LEU A 163 -5.49 -3.74 4.17
CA LEU A 163 -5.75 -4.28 5.51
C LEU A 163 -6.38 -5.68 5.49
N PRO A 164 -7.34 -6.01 4.61
CA PRO A 164 -7.94 -7.34 4.57
C PRO A 164 -6.96 -8.46 4.19
N PHE A 165 -5.77 -8.15 3.69
CA PHE A 165 -4.75 -9.11 3.29
C PHE A 165 -3.57 -9.15 4.25
N THR A 166 -3.29 -8.06 4.96
CA THR A 166 -2.19 -7.97 5.94
C THR A 166 -2.64 -8.33 7.35
N LEU A 167 -3.89 -8.01 7.72
CA LEU A 167 -4.45 -8.31 9.04
C LEU A 167 -5.37 -9.52 8.94
N TYR A 168 -4.86 -10.67 9.33
CA TYR A 168 -5.65 -11.88 9.47
C TYR A 168 -5.34 -12.52 10.83
N ASN A 169 -6.28 -13.32 11.34
CA ASN A 169 -6.09 -14.03 12.60
C ASN A 169 -5.03 -15.12 12.43
N LYS A 170 -3.75 -14.78 12.67
CA LYS A 170 -2.66 -15.73 12.84
C LYS A 170 -3.09 -16.76 13.89
N SER A 171 -3.23 -18.00 13.47
CA SER A 171 -3.48 -19.13 14.36
C SER A 171 -2.27 -19.33 15.27
N LYS A 172 -2.27 -18.71 16.45
CA LYS A 172 -1.51 -19.08 17.67
C LYS A 172 -0.08 -19.67 17.49
N GLU A 173 0.70 -19.21 16.51
CA GLU A 173 2.15 -19.46 16.51
C GLU A 173 2.81 -18.29 17.24
N ILE A 174 3.41 -18.61 18.39
CA ILE A 174 3.56 -17.69 19.53
C ILE A 174 4.73 -16.69 19.39
N ASP A 175 5.60 -16.78 18.38
CA ASP A 175 6.88 -16.03 18.40
C ASP A 175 7.23 -15.18 17.16
N VAL A 176 6.33 -15.01 16.19
CA VAL A 176 6.62 -14.14 15.01
C VAL A 176 6.08 -12.74 15.23
N PHE A 177 6.98 -11.74 15.23
CA PHE A 177 6.62 -10.33 15.30
C PHE A 177 5.75 -9.94 14.10
N ASP A 178 4.55 -9.44 14.38
CA ASP A 178 3.58 -9.01 13.37
C ASP A 178 3.63 -7.48 13.23
N PHE A 179 4.38 -7.00 12.22
CA PHE A 179 4.53 -5.57 12.00
C PHE A 179 3.21 -4.91 11.60
N ALA A 180 2.41 -5.56 10.74
CA ALA A 180 1.12 -5.01 10.31
C ALA A 180 0.21 -4.75 11.51
N ASN A 181 0.13 -5.71 12.43
CA ASN A 181 -0.67 -5.60 13.64
C ASN A 181 -0.10 -4.59 14.64
N ALA A 182 1.22 -4.58 14.84
CA ALA A 182 1.90 -3.61 15.70
C ALA A 182 1.80 -2.16 15.19
N SER A 183 1.59 -1.98 13.88
CA SER A 183 1.49 -0.65 13.25
C SER A 183 0.11 0.01 13.37
N ILE A 184 -0.91 -0.73 13.85
CA ILE A 184 -2.31 -0.25 13.89
C ILE A 184 -2.51 1.01 14.74
N PRO A 185 -1.95 1.14 15.95
CA PRO A 185 -2.04 2.39 16.70
C PRO A 185 -1.46 3.57 15.92
N SER A 186 -0.35 3.37 15.20
CA SER A 186 0.26 4.40 14.36
C SER A 186 -0.61 4.78 13.17
N ILE A 187 -1.23 3.80 12.50
CA ILE A 187 -2.18 4.04 11.40
C ILE A 187 -3.38 4.86 11.88
N LEU A 188 -4.00 4.45 13.00
CA LEU A 188 -5.09 5.19 13.63
C LEU A 188 -4.65 6.60 13.99
N MET A 189 -3.51 6.75 14.68
CA MET A 189 -3.00 8.07 15.08
C MET A 189 -2.77 8.99 13.86
N THR A 190 -2.15 8.46 12.79
CA THR A 190 -1.87 9.23 11.58
C THR A 190 -3.16 9.66 10.90
N VAL A 191 -4.11 8.75 10.67
CA VAL A 191 -5.38 9.08 9.99
C VAL A 191 -6.20 10.08 10.81
N LEU A 192 -6.39 9.81 12.11
CA LEU A 192 -7.18 10.66 13.01
C LEU A 192 -6.53 12.04 13.24
N SER A 193 -5.23 12.20 12.97
CA SER A 193 -4.55 13.49 13.07
C SER A 193 -4.76 14.38 11.84
N HIS A 194 -4.94 13.77 10.66
CA HIS A 194 -4.94 14.48 9.37
C HIS A 194 -6.32 14.62 8.75
N THR A 195 -7.29 13.85 9.21
CA THR A 195 -8.69 13.91 8.78
C THR A 195 -9.55 14.46 9.91
N ASP A 196 -10.50 15.35 9.59
CA ASP A 196 -11.50 15.83 10.55
C ASP A 196 -12.89 15.17 10.31
N SER A 197 -13.00 14.30 9.30
CA SER A 197 -14.23 13.59 8.94
C SER A 197 -14.49 12.36 9.81
N LEU A 198 -15.52 12.43 10.65
CA LEU A 198 -15.98 11.31 11.47
C LEU A 198 -16.38 10.09 10.64
N SER A 199 -16.92 10.28 9.42
CA SER A 199 -17.29 9.14 8.57
C SER A 199 -16.08 8.33 8.13
N LEU A 200 -14.96 8.99 7.81
CA LEU A 200 -13.70 8.34 7.45
C LEU A 200 -13.06 7.64 8.66
N HIS A 201 -13.17 8.27 9.84
CA HIS A 201 -12.71 7.70 11.10
C HIS A 201 -13.47 6.40 11.43
N SER A 202 -14.80 6.45 11.38
CA SER A 202 -15.68 5.29 11.55
C SER A 202 -15.39 4.20 10.53
N GLN A 203 -15.24 4.54 9.24
CA GLN A 203 -14.97 3.56 8.18
C GLN A 203 -13.69 2.77 8.47
N LEU A 204 -12.59 3.46 8.82
CA LEU A 204 -11.34 2.79 9.17
C LEU A 204 -11.50 1.92 10.42
N LEU A 205 -12.11 2.44 11.48
CA LEU A 205 -12.29 1.70 12.73
C LEU A 205 -13.17 0.46 12.53
N GLU A 206 -14.27 0.57 11.79
CA GLU A 206 -15.15 -0.57 11.47
C GLU A 206 -14.45 -1.63 10.63
N CYS A 207 -13.60 -1.22 9.69
CA CYS A 207 -12.74 -2.14 8.95
C CYS A 207 -11.83 -2.91 9.92
N LEU A 208 -11.17 -2.20 10.84
CA LEU A 208 -10.26 -2.81 11.81
C LEU A 208 -10.99 -3.71 12.83
N MET A 209 -12.17 -3.33 13.30
CA MET A 209 -13.03 -4.15 14.16
C MET A 209 -13.41 -5.48 13.48
N ARG A 210 -13.58 -5.49 12.15
CA ARG A 210 -13.85 -6.71 11.38
C ARG A 210 -12.63 -7.63 11.29
N LEU A 211 -11.42 -7.06 11.28
CA LEU A 211 -10.18 -7.78 11.02
C LEU A 211 -9.42 -8.19 12.30
N LYS A 212 -9.62 -7.48 13.42
CA LYS A 212 -8.90 -7.68 14.69
C LYS A 212 -9.84 -7.59 15.89
N SER A 213 -9.80 -8.61 16.75
CA SER A 213 -10.70 -8.72 17.92
C SER A 213 -10.43 -7.71 19.04
N ASN A 214 -9.18 -7.30 19.26
CA ASN A 214 -8.78 -6.44 20.39
C ASN A 214 -8.44 -5.01 19.97
N ILE A 215 -9.09 -4.48 18.93
CA ILE A 215 -8.82 -3.13 18.40
C ILE A 215 -9.00 -2.00 19.44
N ILE A 216 -9.80 -2.23 20.48
CA ILE A 216 -9.96 -1.30 21.61
C ILE A 216 -8.61 -1.00 22.30
N GLN A 217 -7.69 -1.97 22.37
CA GLN A 217 -6.38 -1.75 22.97
C GLN A 217 -5.55 -0.75 22.14
N ASP A 218 -5.58 -0.88 20.81
CA ASP A 218 -4.89 0.04 19.91
C ASP A 218 -5.51 1.44 19.99
N LEU A 219 -6.84 1.53 20.10
CA LEU A 219 -7.53 2.81 20.30
C LEU A 219 -7.13 3.46 21.63
N LEU A 220 -7.01 2.69 22.72
CA LEU A 220 -6.52 3.19 24.01
C LEU A 220 -5.05 3.66 23.92
N VAL A 221 -4.20 2.99 23.14
CA VAL A 221 -2.83 3.46 22.86
C VAL A 221 -2.85 4.83 22.17
N VAL A 222 -3.74 5.03 21.20
CA VAL A 222 -3.90 6.35 20.54
C VAL A 222 -4.38 7.41 21.53
N ILE A 223 -5.29 7.06 22.44
CA ILE A 223 -5.76 8.00 23.47
C ILE A 223 -4.62 8.37 24.44
N ALA A 224 -3.79 7.40 24.81
CA ALA A 224 -2.68 7.61 25.74
C ALA A 224 -1.52 8.43 25.12
N TYR A 225 -1.14 8.13 23.87
CA TYR A 225 0.11 8.63 23.27
C TYR A 225 -0.08 9.48 22.00
N GLY A 226 -1.31 9.62 21.51
CA GLY A 226 -1.60 10.33 20.27
C GLY A 226 -1.42 11.86 20.36
N THR A 227 -1.49 12.51 19.20
CA THR A 227 -1.53 13.97 19.10
C THR A 227 -2.80 14.54 19.75
N GLY A 228 -2.87 15.86 19.94
CA GLY A 228 -4.10 16.51 20.39
C GLY A 228 -5.31 16.09 19.53
N LYS A 229 -5.23 16.26 18.21
CA LYS A 229 -6.32 15.90 17.29
C LYS A 229 -6.69 14.43 17.34
N SER A 230 -5.71 13.52 17.23
CA SER A 230 -6.01 12.09 17.21
C SER A 230 -6.61 11.59 18.53
N ARG A 231 -6.20 12.16 19.68
CA ARG A 231 -6.79 11.81 20.98
C ARG A 231 -8.26 12.20 21.08
N HIS A 232 -8.62 13.41 20.65
CA HIS A 232 -10.02 13.84 20.67
C HIS A 232 -10.88 12.92 19.81
N ALA A 233 -10.47 12.68 18.55
CA ALA A 233 -11.19 11.78 17.65
C ALA A 233 -11.26 10.34 18.18
N ALA A 234 -10.19 9.83 18.79
CA ALA A 234 -10.15 8.48 19.35
C ALA A 234 -11.10 8.31 20.55
N VAL A 235 -11.22 9.33 21.40
CA VAL A 235 -12.18 9.34 22.53
C VAL A 235 -13.62 9.36 22.01
N GLU A 236 -13.91 10.18 21.00
CA GLU A 236 -15.24 10.21 20.36
C GLU A 236 -15.63 8.83 19.80
N LEU A 237 -14.72 8.19 19.07
CA LEU A 237 -14.93 6.83 18.57
C LEU A 237 -15.09 5.81 19.69
N LEU A 238 -14.30 5.92 20.76
CA LEU A 238 -14.40 5.01 21.90
C LEU A 238 -15.82 5.04 22.48
N PHE A 239 -16.37 6.23 22.75
CA PHE A 239 -17.73 6.37 23.26
C PHE A 239 -18.80 5.95 22.24
N GLN A 240 -18.55 6.09 20.94
CA GLN A 240 -19.48 5.70 19.90
C GLN A 240 -19.63 4.17 19.79
N TYR A 241 -18.54 3.41 19.90
CA TYR A 241 -18.53 1.97 19.66
C TYR A 241 -18.48 1.12 20.94
N TRP A 242 -18.07 1.70 22.08
CA TRP A 242 -18.02 1.06 23.40
C TRP A 242 -18.69 1.95 24.48
N PRO A 243 -20.03 2.01 24.49
CA PRO A 243 -20.80 2.84 25.43
C PRO A 243 -20.76 2.35 26.88
#